data_AF-A0A953BFA4-F1
#
_entry.id   AF-A0A953BFA4-F1
#
_cell.length_a   1.000
_cell.length_b   1.000
_cell.length_c   1.000
_cell.angle_alpha   90.00
_cell.angle_beta   90.00
_cell.angle_gamma   90.00
#
_symmetry.space_group_name_H-M   'P 1'
#
loop_
_entity.id
_entity.type
_entity.pdbx_description
1 polymer ?
#
loop_
_entity_poly.entity_id
_entity_poly.type
_entity_poly.pdbx_seq_one_letter_code
_entity_poly.pdbx_strand_id
1 'polypeptide(L)'
;MVKTEGSNPIDRLMERASVALEKTRYFEAERFCKEALQKAYAEGDFERMARIVLPLQEARRQKRQLAVDSGRVVVLAESDMMMAMVQDILPGCYLFQPPLLGIDARNFREEADARGVPTFVLCREPMTRDGMWPLVAVGQVALRTRVPPPVPLQRIETGITKDGYTGTPPPSAAWFEAAAEALGDAAIAKLRFDEPAAWRVDDLMTVLSVHPDHEKLHQRLEEACRQAAIESLPPEQRHRPPASDAFGF
;
A
#
# COMPACT_ATOMS: atom_id res chain seq x y z
N MET A 1 -18.35 -3.99 44.31
CA MET A 1 -17.25 -3.33 43.58
C MET A 1 -17.15 -3.97 42.22
N VAL A 2 -17.67 -3.32 41.19
CA VAL A 2 -17.51 -3.74 39.80
C VAL A 2 -16.05 -3.42 39.44
N LYS A 3 -15.24 -4.45 39.18
CA LYS A 3 -13.93 -4.26 38.57
C LYS A 3 -14.17 -3.61 37.22
N THR A 4 -13.87 -2.32 37.08
CA THR A 4 -13.70 -1.71 35.76
C THR A 4 -12.48 -2.40 35.17
N GLU A 5 -12.70 -3.37 34.29
CA GLU A 5 -11.63 -4.00 33.51
C GLU A 5 -10.80 -2.88 32.88
N GLY A 6 -9.49 -2.89 33.13
CA GLY A 6 -8.60 -1.95 32.47
C GLY A 6 -8.70 -2.19 30.98
N SER A 7 -9.37 -1.28 30.25
CA SER A 7 -9.59 -1.37 28.80
C SER A 7 -8.33 -1.89 28.10
N ASN A 8 -8.49 -2.95 27.29
CA ASN A 8 -7.39 -3.60 26.57
C ASN A 8 -6.58 -2.53 25.79
N PRO A 9 -5.24 -2.58 25.78
CA PRO A 9 -4.43 -1.63 25.01
C PRO A 9 -4.87 -1.44 23.55
N ILE A 10 -5.34 -2.51 22.88
CA ILE A 10 -5.88 -2.47 21.51
C ILE A 10 -7.17 -1.63 21.46
N ASP A 11 -8.09 -1.86 22.40
CA ASP A 11 -9.38 -1.17 22.45
C ASP A 11 -9.17 0.36 22.67
N ARG A 12 -8.21 0.74 23.52
CA ARG A 12 -7.83 2.16 23.71
C ARG A 12 -7.26 2.80 22.45
N LEU A 13 -6.48 2.05 21.66
CA LEU A 13 -5.99 2.55 20.37
C LEU A 13 -7.15 2.76 19.40
N MET A 14 -8.13 1.86 19.38
CA MET A 14 -9.29 1.97 18.49
C MET A 14 -10.29 3.06 18.90
N GLU A 15 -10.45 3.33 20.19
CA GLU A 15 -11.18 4.52 20.67
C GLU A 15 -10.51 5.81 20.15
N ARG A 16 -9.19 5.90 20.26
CA ARG A 16 -8.43 7.06 19.74
C ARG A 16 -8.48 7.17 18.22
N ALA A 17 -8.41 6.05 17.51
CA ALA A 17 -8.54 6.00 16.05
C ALA A 17 -9.92 6.52 15.61
N SER A 18 -10.98 6.11 16.29
CA SER A 18 -12.35 6.56 16.00
C SER A 18 -12.50 8.07 16.19
N VAL A 19 -12.01 8.61 17.32
CA VAL A 19 -11.99 10.06 17.57
C VAL A 19 -11.15 10.81 16.53
N ALA A 20 -10.03 10.24 16.08
CA ALA A 20 -9.19 10.83 15.05
C ALA A 20 -9.88 10.85 13.68
N LEU A 21 -10.57 9.76 13.29
CA LEU A 21 -11.35 9.68 12.05
C LEU A 21 -12.48 10.72 12.03
N GLU A 22 -13.25 10.82 13.11
CA GLU A 22 -14.32 11.81 13.26
C GLU A 22 -13.81 13.26 13.11
N LYS A 23 -12.59 13.51 13.59
CA LYS A 23 -11.91 14.82 13.50
C LYS A 23 -11.10 15.00 12.22
N THR A 24 -11.26 14.12 11.24
CA THR A 24 -10.54 14.12 9.95
C THR A 24 -9.01 14.13 10.10
N ARG A 25 -8.49 13.56 11.20
CA ARG A 25 -7.05 13.44 11.48
C ARG A 25 -6.53 12.10 10.96
N TYR A 26 -6.58 11.92 9.65
CA TYR A 26 -6.39 10.61 9.01
C TYR A 26 -5.01 9.98 9.27
N PHE A 27 -3.94 10.78 9.36
CA PHE A 27 -2.61 10.27 9.73
C PHE A 27 -2.54 9.73 11.17
N GLU A 28 -3.17 10.41 12.12
CA GLU A 28 -3.28 9.94 13.51
C GLU A 28 -4.12 8.67 13.58
N ALA A 29 -5.26 8.64 12.87
CA ALA A 29 -6.13 7.48 12.79
C ALA A 29 -5.39 6.26 12.21
N GLU A 30 -4.70 6.41 11.08
CA GLU A 30 -3.89 5.33 10.51
C GLU A 30 -2.83 4.84 11.49
N ARG A 31 -2.11 5.75 12.18
CA ARG A 31 -1.11 5.36 13.18
C ARG A 31 -1.71 4.48 14.28
N PHE A 32 -2.85 4.88 14.84
CA PHE A 32 -3.51 4.11 15.90
C PHE A 32 -4.02 2.76 15.39
N CYS A 33 -4.67 2.73 14.22
CA CYS A 33 -5.15 1.49 13.61
C CYS A 33 -3.98 0.55 13.25
N LYS A 34 -2.89 1.06 12.68
CA LYS A 34 -1.70 0.26 12.33
C LYS A 34 -1.06 -0.35 13.58
N GLU A 35 -0.92 0.44 14.65
CA GLU A 35 -0.39 -0.06 15.92
C GLU A 35 -1.31 -1.13 16.53
N ALA A 36 -2.64 -0.88 16.54
CA ALA A 36 -3.63 -1.82 17.04
C ALA A 36 -3.62 -3.13 16.25
N LEU A 37 -3.56 -3.05 14.91
CA LEU A 37 -3.55 -4.20 14.01
C LEU A 37 -2.30 -5.06 14.24
N GLN A 38 -1.13 -4.44 14.41
CA GLN A 38 0.12 -5.17 14.69
C GLN A 38 0.09 -5.88 16.05
N LYS A 39 -0.52 -5.26 17.08
CA LYS A 39 -0.71 -5.90 18.39
C LYS A 39 -1.66 -7.09 18.31
N ALA A 40 -2.84 -6.90 17.69
CA ALA A 40 -3.80 -7.97 17.48
C ALA A 40 -3.20 -9.13 16.67
N TYR A 41 -2.44 -8.81 15.62
CA TYR A 41 -1.73 -9.80 14.82
C TYR A 41 -0.71 -10.61 15.63
N ALA A 42 0.12 -9.94 16.44
CA ALA A 42 1.09 -10.61 17.30
C ALA A 42 0.44 -11.52 18.37
N GLU A 43 -0.78 -11.20 18.79
CA GLU A 43 -1.57 -11.99 19.75
C GLU A 43 -2.40 -13.11 19.10
N GLY A 44 -2.44 -13.18 17.76
CA GLY A 44 -3.32 -14.11 17.03
C GLY A 44 -4.80 -13.78 17.17
N ASP A 45 -5.14 -12.54 17.52
CA ASP A 45 -6.51 -12.09 17.77
C ASP A 45 -7.19 -11.67 16.46
N PHE A 46 -7.59 -12.66 15.68
CA PHE A 46 -8.21 -12.42 14.37
C PHE A 46 -9.56 -11.70 14.47
N GLU A 47 -10.30 -11.85 15.58
CA GLU A 47 -11.56 -11.13 15.79
C GLU A 47 -11.32 -9.62 15.91
N ARG A 48 -10.33 -9.22 16.71
CA ARG A 48 -9.94 -7.80 16.80
C ARG A 48 -9.35 -7.31 15.49
N MET A 49 -8.50 -8.08 14.82
CA MET A 49 -7.97 -7.70 13.50
C MET A 49 -9.11 -7.36 12.52
N ALA A 50 -10.12 -8.22 12.40
CA ALA A 50 -11.26 -7.98 11.50
C ALA A 50 -11.97 -6.64 11.77
N ARG A 51 -12.06 -6.21 13.03
CA ARG A 51 -12.68 -4.93 13.41
C ARG A 51 -11.80 -3.71 13.11
N ILE A 52 -10.48 -3.89 13.09
CA ILE A 52 -9.49 -2.81 12.91
C ILE A 52 -9.28 -2.48 11.43
N VAL A 53 -9.39 -3.47 10.55
CA VAL A 53 -8.99 -3.36 9.14
C VAL A 53 -9.80 -2.33 8.35
N LEU A 54 -11.12 -2.24 8.56
CA LEU A 54 -11.95 -1.27 7.83
C LEU A 54 -11.71 0.20 8.26
N PRO A 55 -11.60 0.53 9.57
CA PRO A 55 -11.14 1.86 9.99
C PRO A 55 -9.75 2.24 9.44
N LEU A 56 -8.83 1.29 9.35
CA LEU A 56 -7.52 1.51 8.72
C LEU A 56 -7.66 1.83 7.22
N GLN A 57 -8.47 1.05 6.50
CA GLN A 57 -8.75 1.27 5.08
C GLN A 57 -9.31 2.68 4.85
N GLU A 58 -10.27 3.11 5.66
CA GLU A 58 -10.88 4.43 5.50
C GLU A 58 -9.89 5.57 5.75
N ALA A 59 -9.05 5.48 6.78
CA ALA A 59 -8.00 6.48 7.01
C ALA A 59 -7.07 6.65 5.79
N ARG A 60 -6.65 5.53 5.19
CA ARG A 60 -5.78 5.52 4.00
C ARG A 60 -6.49 6.02 2.74
N ARG A 61 -7.74 5.60 2.55
CA ARG A 61 -8.59 6.08 1.44
C ARG A 61 -8.72 7.61 1.48
N GLN A 62 -8.96 8.18 2.65
CA GLN A 62 -9.06 9.63 2.84
C GLN A 62 -7.74 10.35 2.57
N LYS A 63 -6.60 9.82 3.03
CA LYS A 63 -5.27 10.36 2.68
C LYS A 63 -5.01 10.34 1.18
N ARG A 64 -5.35 9.24 0.50
CA ARG A 64 -5.22 9.13 -0.96
C ARG A 64 -6.12 10.14 -1.67
N GLN A 65 -7.36 10.32 -1.20
CA GLN A 65 -8.28 11.31 -1.75
C GLN A 65 -7.71 12.73 -1.61
N LEU A 66 -7.19 13.10 -0.43
CA LEU A 66 -6.54 14.39 -0.23
C LEU A 66 -5.33 14.61 -1.16
N ALA A 67 -4.56 13.55 -1.45
CA ALA A 67 -3.46 13.62 -2.40
C ALA A 67 -3.95 13.89 -3.84
N VAL A 68 -5.01 13.19 -4.27
CA VAL A 68 -5.63 13.37 -5.59
C VAL A 68 -6.26 14.77 -5.72
N ASP A 69 -7.02 15.19 -4.72
CA ASP A 69 -7.75 16.47 -4.69
C ASP A 69 -6.82 17.68 -4.70
N SER A 70 -5.54 17.52 -4.33
CA SER A 70 -4.53 18.58 -4.47
C SER A 70 -4.32 19.02 -5.93
N GLY A 71 -4.68 18.16 -6.90
CA GLY A 71 -4.43 18.38 -8.33
C GLY A 71 -2.96 18.35 -8.72
N ARG A 72 -2.04 18.14 -7.77
CA ARG A 72 -0.60 18.10 -8.03
C ARG A 72 -0.19 16.72 -8.51
N VAL A 73 0.44 16.67 -9.69
CA VAL A 73 1.05 15.45 -10.22
C VAL A 73 2.51 15.73 -10.54
N VAL A 74 3.40 14.87 -10.04
CA VAL A 74 4.85 14.98 -10.24
C VAL A 74 5.39 13.66 -10.75
N VAL A 75 6.12 13.70 -11.87
CA VAL A 75 6.94 12.58 -12.33
C VAL A 75 8.36 12.85 -11.84
N LEU A 76 8.89 11.97 -10.99
CA LEU A 76 10.20 12.13 -10.38
C LEU A 76 11.24 11.31 -11.14
N ALA A 77 12.30 11.99 -11.57
CA ALA A 77 13.57 11.39 -11.98
C ALA A 77 14.69 11.74 -10.97
N GLU A 78 15.89 11.20 -11.18
CA GLU A 78 17.03 11.28 -10.24
C GLU A 78 17.33 12.70 -9.73
N SER A 79 17.31 13.71 -10.61
CA SER A 79 17.53 15.12 -10.25
C SER A 79 16.43 15.70 -9.35
N ASP A 80 15.19 15.22 -9.51
CA ASP A 80 14.02 15.80 -8.86
C ASP A 80 13.86 15.29 -7.44
N MET A 81 14.26 14.03 -7.18
CA MET A 81 14.18 13.42 -5.85
C MET A 81 15.10 14.15 -4.85
N MET A 82 16.33 14.49 -5.27
CA MET A 82 17.27 15.21 -4.41
C MET A 82 16.75 16.60 -4.04
N MET A 83 16.03 17.28 -4.95
CA MET A 83 15.34 18.53 -4.64
C MET A 83 14.11 18.34 -3.75
N ALA A 84 13.28 17.33 -4.02
CA ALA A 84 12.08 17.03 -3.24
C ALA A 84 12.38 16.66 -1.78
N MET A 85 13.49 15.97 -1.51
CA MET A 85 13.94 15.68 -0.15
C MET A 85 14.45 16.91 0.60
N VAL A 86 14.94 17.93 -0.12
CA VAL A 86 15.58 19.13 0.45
C VAL A 86 14.60 20.29 0.67
N GLN A 87 13.49 20.38 -0.08
CA GLN A 87 12.68 21.62 -0.16
C GLN A 87 11.17 21.48 0.12
N ASP A 88 10.75 20.43 0.82
CA ASP A 88 9.37 20.12 1.27
C ASP A 88 8.57 19.18 0.36
N ILE A 89 8.18 18.04 0.94
CA ILE A 89 7.19 17.13 0.36
C ILE A 89 5.83 17.83 0.43
N LEU A 90 5.11 17.88 -0.70
CA LEU A 90 3.80 18.53 -0.80
C LEU A 90 2.70 17.49 -1.05
N PRO A 91 1.43 17.82 -0.74
CA PRO A 91 0.30 16.99 -1.16
C PRO A 91 0.30 16.73 -2.66
N GLY A 92 0.09 15.47 -3.10
CA GLY A 92 0.03 15.15 -4.54
C GLY A 92 0.23 13.70 -4.94
N CYS A 93 0.07 13.44 -6.24
CA CYS A 93 0.37 12.17 -6.88
C CYS A 93 1.81 12.17 -7.43
N TYR A 94 2.59 11.15 -7.08
CA TYR A 94 4.01 11.05 -7.41
C TYR A 94 4.29 9.76 -8.17
N LEU A 95 4.78 9.87 -9.41
CA LEU A 95 5.24 8.73 -10.21
C LEU A 95 6.77 8.71 -10.23
N PHE A 96 7.35 7.73 -9.54
CA PHE A 96 8.77 7.42 -9.62
C PHE A 96 9.05 6.66 -10.91
N GLN A 97 10.09 7.07 -11.63
CA GLN A 97 10.54 6.39 -12.83
C GLN A 97 12.04 6.13 -12.82
N PRO A 98 12.55 5.21 -13.66
CA PRO A 98 13.97 4.93 -13.73
C PRO A 98 14.82 6.20 -13.92
N PRO A 99 15.97 6.30 -13.24
CA PRO A 99 16.67 5.23 -12.52
C PRO A 99 16.18 4.96 -11.09
N LEU A 100 15.17 5.70 -10.61
CA LEU A 100 14.61 5.47 -9.27
C LEU A 100 13.92 4.10 -9.20
N LEU A 101 14.02 3.48 -8.03
CA LEU A 101 13.55 2.14 -7.74
C LEU A 101 12.35 2.16 -6.80
N GLY A 102 11.64 1.03 -6.70
CA GLY A 102 10.49 0.92 -5.79
C GLY A 102 10.83 1.16 -4.31
N ILE A 103 12.09 0.98 -3.90
CA ILE A 103 12.54 1.32 -2.55
C ILE A 103 12.58 2.85 -2.32
N ASP A 104 12.93 3.64 -3.34
CA ASP A 104 12.94 5.10 -3.27
C ASP A 104 11.52 5.65 -3.11
N ALA A 105 10.59 5.09 -3.88
CA ALA A 105 9.16 5.40 -3.79
C ALA A 105 8.59 5.05 -2.40
N ARG A 106 9.00 3.91 -1.83
CA ARG A 106 8.62 3.51 -0.47
C ARG A 106 9.16 4.50 0.57
N ASN A 107 10.45 4.83 0.51
CA ASN A 107 11.09 5.74 1.46
C ASN A 107 10.44 7.13 1.41
N PHE A 108 10.14 7.63 0.21
CA PHE A 108 9.43 8.89 0.04
C PHE A 108 8.03 8.87 0.66
N ARG A 109 7.26 7.80 0.44
CA ARG A 109 5.93 7.63 1.05
C ARG A 109 6.00 7.59 2.58
N GLU A 110 6.96 6.85 3.15
CA GLU A 110 7.13 6.74 4.60
C GLU A 110 7.53 8.09 5.22
N GLU A 111 8.40 8.85 4.55
CA GLU A 111 8.77 10.20 4.98
C GLU A 111 7.60 11.19 4.88
N ALA A 112 6.83 11.13 3.78
CA ALA A 112 5.63 11.94 3.61
C ALA A 112 4.60 11.67 4.72
N ASP A 113 4.39 10.39 5.05
CA ASP A 113 3.51 9.96 6.12
C ASP A 113 3.98 10.47 7.50
N ALA A 114 5.28 10.37 7.79
CA ALA A 114 5.86 10.88 9.02
C ALA A 114 5.69 12.40 9.18
N ARG A 115 5.66 13.15 8.07
CA ARG A 115 5.40 14.60 8.04
C ARG A 115 3.92 14.97 8.00
N GLY A 116 3.01 14.00 7.92
CA GLY A 116 1.58 14.27 7.79
C GLY A 116 1.18 14.86 6.43
N VAL A 117 1.91 14.54 5.37
CA VAL A 117 1.68 15.04 4.01
C VAL A 117 0.98 13.99 3.14
N PRO A 118 -0.22 14.25 2.59
CA PRO A 118 -0.96 13.26 1.81
C PRO A 118 -0.37 13.08 0.42
N THR A 119 0.25 11.94 0.17
CA THR A 119 0.85 11.58 -1.13
C THR A 119 0.27 10.29 -1.68
N PHE A 120 0.05 10.21 -2.99
CA PHE A 120 -0.27 8.98 -3.70
C PHE A 120 0.91 8.58 -4.59
N VAL A 121 1.66 7.56 -4.18
CA VAL A 121 2.96 7.23 -4.76
C VAL A 121 2.89 5.94 -5.58
N LEU A 122 3.34 5.99 -6.83
CA LEU A 122 3.57 4.83 -7.69
C LEU A 122 5.02 4.82 -8.18
N CYS A 123 5.55 3.63 -8.47
CA CYS A 123 6.85 3.47 -9.11
C CYS A 123 6.69 2.60 -10.35
N ARG A 124 7.30 3.01 -11.46
CA ARG A 124 7.42 2.17 -12.65
C ARG A 124 8.85 1.67 -12.84
N GLU A 125 8.99 0.55 -13.52
CA GLU A 125 10.24 0.06 -14.10
C GLU A 125 10.32 0.47 -15.59
N PRO A 126 11.43 0.22 -16.29
CA PRO A 126 11.54 0.57 -17.70
C PRO A 126 10.45 -0.09 -18.55
N MET A 127 9.98 0.62 -19.58
CA MET A 127 9.00 0.10 -20.53
C MET A 127 9.45 -1.28 -21.05
N THR A 128 8.50 -2.18 -21.26
CA THR A 128 8.73 -3.54 -21.80
C THR A 128 8.69 -3.56 -23.33
N ARG A 129 9.02 -4.69 -23.95
CA ARG A 129 9.03 -4.81 -25.42
C ARG A 129 7.63 -4.73 -26.05
N ASP A 130 6.61 -5.12 -25.30
CA ASP A 130 5.19 -4.97 -25.64
C ASP A 130 4.64 -3.57 -25.35
N GLY A 131 5.49 -2.60 -24.99
CA GLY A 131 5.09 -1.19 -24.82
C GLY A 131 4.38 -0.88 -23.51
N MET A 132 4.37 -1.82 -22.56
CA MET A 132 3.73 -1.65 -21.26
C MET A 132 4.69 -1.05 -20.24
N TRP A 133 4.16 -0.40 -19.22
CA TRP A 133 4.91 0.00 -18.03
C TRP A 133 4.72 -1.04 -16.94
N PRO A 134 5.80 -1.70 -16.49
CA PRO A 134 5.74 -2.43 -15.24
C PRO A 134 5.62 -1.45 -14.09
N LEU A 135 4.61 -1.63 -13.24
CA LEU A 135 4.55 -0.98 -11.94
C LEU A 135 5.12 -1.90 -10.88
N VAL A 136 5.79 -1.31 -9.89
CA VAL A 136 6.43 -2.03 -8.80
C VAL A 136 6.16 -1.35 -7.46
N ALA A 137 5.90 -2.16 -6.43
CA ALA A 137 5.98 -1.76 -5.04
C ALA A 137 6.86 -2.76 -4.28
N VAL A 138 7.75 -2.27 -3.41
CA VAL A 138 8.79 -3.09 -2.77
C VAL A 138 8.68 -2.99 -1.25
N GLY A 139 8.73 -4.14 -0.58
CA GLY A 139 8.91 -4.26 0.88
C GLY A 139 9.52 -5.62 1.22
N GLN A 140 8.91 -6.39 2.12
CA GLN A 140 9.33 -7.78 2.38
C GLN A 140 9.15 -8.67 1.13
N VAL A 141 8.16 -8.34 0.30
CA VAL A 141 7.94 -8.90 -1.03
C VAL A 141 7.95 -7.78 -2.06
N ALA A 142 8.09 -8.14 -3.34
CA ALA A 142 7.93 -7.22 -4.45
C ALA A 142 6.62 -7.52 -5.19
N LEU A 143 5.77 -6.52 -5.34
CA LEU A 143 4.54 -6.60 -6.11
C LEU A 143 4.79 -5.97 -7.47
N ARG A 144 4.33 -6.63 -8.53
CA ARG A 144 4.44 -6.15 -9.90
C ARG A 144 3.20 -6.42 -10.71
N THR A 145 2.90 -5.49 -11.61
CA THR A 145 1.92 -5.66 -12.68
C THR A 145 2.39 -4.87 -13.91
N ARG A 146 1.74 -5.05 -15.05
CA ARG A 146 1.95 -4.23 -16.25
C ARG A 146 0.71 -3.42 -16.55
N VAL A 147 0.89 -2.12 -16.79
CA VAL A 147 -0.18 -1.18 -17.15
C VAL A 147 0.18 -0.47 -18.45
N PRO A 148 -0.83 -0.04 -19.24
CA PRO A 148 -0.56 0.84 -20.36
C PRO A 148 0.00 2.18 -19.84
N PRO A 149 0.96 2.81 -20.56
CA PRO A 149 1.39 4.16 -20.23
C PRO A 149 0.22 5.16 -20.31
N PRO A 150 0.30 6.31 -19.60
CA PRO A 150 -0.78 7.32 -19.54
C PRO A 150 -1.01 8.02 -20.88
N VAL A 151 -0.03 7.94 -21.79
CA VAL A 151 -0.11 8.44 -23.16
C VAL A 151 0.52 7.42 -24.12
N PRO A 152 0.17 7.41 -25.41
CA PRO A 152 0.87 6.60 -26.40
C PRO A 152 2.36 6.95 -26.44
N LEU A 153 3.23 5.95 -26.31
CA LEU A 153 4.68 6.11 -26.30
C LEU A 153 5.34 5.10 -27.23
N GLN A 154 6.50 5.49 -27.76
CA GLN A 154 7.38 4.58 -28.47
C GLN A 154 8.49 4.10 -27.56
N ARG A 155 8.86 2.84 -27.72
CA ARG A 155 10.01 2.25 -27.03
C ARG A 155 11.32 2.83 -27.59
N ILE A 156 12.21 3.25 -26.70
CA ILE A 156 13.54 3.78 -27.03
C ILE A 156 14.60 2.90 -26.39
N GLU A 157 15.28 2.06 -27.17
CA GLU A 157 16.20 1.04 -26.62
C GLU A 157 17.41 1.63 -25.89
N THR A 158 17.84 2.84 -26.25
CA THR A 158 19.00 3.51 -25.67
C THR A 158 18.72 4.19 -24.33
N GLY A 159 17.45 4.45 -23.99
CA GLY A 159 17.05 5.14 -22.76
C GLY A 159 16.97 4.21 -21.55
N ILE A 160 17.23 4.74 -20.35
CA ILE A 160 17.11 4.01 -19.07
C ILE A 160 15.65 3.59 -18.84
N THR A 161 14.72 4.51 -19.06
CA THR A 161 13.26 4.31 -18.99
C THR A 161 12.70 3.42 -20.10
N LYS A 162 13.48 3.16 -21.16
CA LYS A 162 13.08 2.51 -22.41
C LYS A 162 11.93 3.22 -23.16
N ASP A 163 11.67 4.48 -22.83
CA ASP A 163 10.73 5.38 -23.51
C ASP A 163 11.20 6.84 -23.39
N GLY A 164 10.50 7.77 -24.06
CA GLY A 164 10.81 9.20 -24.02
C GLY A 164 9.91 10.03 -23.08
N TYR A 165 9.26 9.41 -22.09
CA TYR A 165 8.27 10.11 -21.28
C TYR A 165 8.91 11.07 -20.27
N THR A 166 8.54 12.34 -20.36
CA THR A 166 9.05 13.43 -19.51
C THR A 166 8.05 13.88 -18.44
N GLY A 167 6.89 13.21 -18.32
CA GLY A 167 5.80 13.68 -17.47
C GLY A 167 4.92 14.76 -18.10
N THR A 168 5.05 15.03 -19.41
CA THR A 168 4.17 15.96 -20.13
C THR A 168 3.43 15.25 -21.28
N PRO A 169 2.09 15.24 -21.29
CA PRO A 169 1.21 15.68 -20.20
C PRO A 169 1.39 14.79 -18.95
N PRO A 170 1.11 15.30 -17.74
CA PRO A 170 1.20 14.49 -16.52
C PRO A 170 0.17 13.36 -16.54
N PRO A 171 0.44 12.21 -15.87
CA PRO A 171 -0.57 11.18 -15.73
C PRO A 171 -1.79 11.74 -14.99
N SER A 172 -2.99 11.38 -15.44
CA SER A 172 -4.22 11.84 -14.78
C SER A 172 -4.44 11.11 -13.45
N ALA A 173 -5.27 11.69 -12.57
CA ALA A 173 -5.72 11.01 -11.35
C ALA A 173 -6.36 9.64 -11.66
N ALA A 174 -7.20 9.57 -12.69
CA ALA A 174 -7.84 8.34 -13.14
C ALA A 174 -6.80 7.28 -13.58
N TRP A 175 -5.70 7.68 -14.22
CA TRP A 175 -4.62 6.75 -14.55
C TRP A 175 -3.91 6.25 -13.28
N PHE A 176 -3.61 7.13 -12.31
CA PHE A 176 -3.01 6.73 -11.03
C PHE A 176 -3.88 5.71 -10.29
N GLU A 177 -5.18 5.98 -10.18
CA GLU A 177 -6.15 5.09 -9.53
C GLU A 177 -6.23 3.74 -10.22
N ALA A 178 -6.40 3.72 -11.55
CA ALA A 178 -6.46 2.49 -12.33
C ALA A 178 -5.17 1.67 -12.23
N ALA A 179 -4.01 2.34 -12.23
CA ALA A 179 -2.72 1.68 -12.21
C ALA A 179 -2.38 1.12 -10.81
N ALA A 180 -2.74 1.83 -9.74
CA ALA A 180 -2.65 1.31 -8.37
C ALA A 180 -3.59 0.13 -8.16
N GLU A 181 -4.84 0.24 -8.65
CA GLU A 181 -5.81 -0.84 -8.56
C GLU A 181 -5.32 -2.10 -9.29
N ALA A 182 -4.74 -1.96 -10.49
CA ALA A 182 -4.16 -3.06 -11.23
C ALA A 182 -2.98 -3.74 -10.50
N LEU A 183 -2.17 -2.97 -9.76
CA LEU A 183 -1.06 -3.51 -8.96
C LEU A 183 -1.59 -4.32 -7.78
N GLY A 184 -2.62 -3.80 -7.13
CA GLY A 184 -3.32 -4.46 -6.06
C GLY A 184 -4.03 -5.76 -6.48
N ASP A 185 -4.78 -5.72 -7.58
CA ASP A 185 -5.46 -6.88 -8.15
C ASP A 185 -4.47 -7.98 -8.56
N ALA A 186 -3.33 -7.60 -9.16
CA ALA A 186 -2.27 -8.55 -9.49
C ALA A 186 -1.66 -9.20 -8.24
N ALA A 187 -1.54 -8.45 -7.13
CA ALA A 187 -1.07 -9.00 -5.87
C ALA A 187 -2.08 -10.01 -5.29
N ILE A 188 -3.37 -9.68 -5.30
CA ILE A 188 -4.46 -10.57 -4.86
C ILE A 188 -4.49 -11.86 -5.70
N ALA A 189 -4.32 -11.76 -7.02
CA ALA A 189 -4.33 -12.92 -7.92
C ALA A 189 -3.20 -13.92 -7.64
N LYS A 190 -2.10 -13.49 -6.99
CA LYS A 190 -0.98 -14.35 -6.60
C LYS A 190 -1.19 -15.04 -5.24
N LEU A 191 -2.20 -14.65 -4.47
CA LEU A 191 -2.51 -15.25 -3.18
C LEU A 191 -3.20 -16.61 -3.34
N ARG A 192 -2.89 -17.53 -2.43
CA ARG A 192 -3.48 -18.86 -2.37
C ARG A 192 -4.65 -18.87 -1.41
N PHE A 193 -5.86 -18.90 -1.95
CA PHE A 193 -7.09 -18.86 -1.17
C PHE A 193 -7.57 -20.23 -0.67
N ASP A 194 -6.91 -21.30 -1.10
CA ASP A 194 -7.13 -22.69 -0.66
C ASP A 194 -6.34 -23.06 0.60
N GLU A 195 -5.46 -22.18 1.09
CA GLU A 195 -4.74 -22.35 2.34
C GLU A 195 -5.59 -21.96 3.57
N PRO A 196 -5.29 -22.50 4.77
CA PRO A 196 -5.95 -22.12 6.02
C PRO A 196 -6.03 -20.61 6.24
N ALA A 197 -7.13 -20.13 6.83
CA ALA A 197 -7.38 -18.69 6.95
C ALA A 197 -6.27 -17.93 7.69
N ALA A 198 -5.69 -18.52 8.74
CA ALA A 198 -4.58 -17.92 9.48
C ALA A 198 -3.35 -17.65 8.58
N TRP A 199 -3.00 -18.56 7.66
CA TRP A 199 -1.88 -18.34 6.74
C TRP A 199 -2.20 -17.30 5.66
N ARG A 200 -3.46 -17.21 5.25
CA ARG A 200 -3.92 -16.14 4.35
C ARG A 200 -3.84 -14.77 5.02
N VAL A 201 -4.14 -14.67 6.31
CA VAL A 201 -3.92 -13.44 7.09
C VAL A 201 -2.47 -13.02 7.04
N ASP A 202 -1.51 -13.93 7.23
CA ASP A 202 -0.07 -13.61 7.15
C ASP A 202 0.34 -13.06 5.78
N ASP A 203 -0.13 -13.68 4.70
CA ASP A 203 0.18 -13.23 3.34
C ASP A 203 -0.44 -11.88 3.03
N LEU A 204 -1.69 -11.67 3.44
CA LEU A 204 -2.39 -10.41 3.26
C LEU A 204 -1.74 -9.28 4.09
N MET A 205 -1.30 -9.56 5.32
CA MET A 205 -0.50 -8.62 6.11
C MET A 205 0.80 -8.24 5.41
N THR A 206 1.48 -9.22 4.82
CA THR A 206 2.71 -9.00 4.05
C THR A 206 2.47 -8.13 2.83
N VAL A 207 1.50 -8.47 1.99
CA VAL A 207 1.17 -7.71 0.77
C VAL A 207 0.64 -6.32 1.08
N LEU A 208 -0.22 -6.18 2.10
CA LEU A 208 -0.75 -4.90 2.53
C LEU A 208 0.34 -3.97 3.08
N SER A 209 1.42 -4.50 3.65
CA SER A 209 2.56 -3.67 4.07
C SER A 209 3.28 -3.00 2.88
N VAL A 210 3.23 -3.62 1.69
CA VAL A 210 3.90 -3.16 0.47
C VAL A 210 3.03 -2.16 -0.28
N HIS A 211 1.73 -2.47 -0.43
CA HIS A 211 0.75 -1.62 -1.10
C HIS A 211 -0.38 -1.22 -0.14
N PRO A 212 -0.11 -0.28 0.78
CA PRO A 212 -0.96 0.00 1.93
C PRO A 212 -2.32 0.58 1.58
N ASP A 213 -2.47 1.27 0.46
CA ASP A 213 -3.67 2.09 0.17
C ASP A 213 -4.73 1.34 -0.66
N HIS A 214 -4.51 0.06 -1.00
CA HIS A 214 -5.45 -0.68 -1.83
C HIS A 214 -6.59 -1.28 -1.02
N GLU A 215 -7.81 -0.88 -1.36
CA GLU A 215 -9.02 -1.21 -0.61
C GLU A 215 -9.35 -2.69 -0.62
N LYS A 216 -9.24 -3.37 -1.78
CA LYS A 216 -9.55 -4.81 -1.85
C LYS A 216 -8.61 -5.65 -0.99
N LEU A 217 -7.33 -5.27 -0.82
CA LEU A 217 -6.43 -5.99 0.09
C LEU A 217 -6.90 -5.93 1.55
N HIS A 218 -7.43 -4.79 1.99
CA HIS A 218 -8.02 -4.67 3.33
C HIS A 218 -9.29 -5.53 3.43
N GLN A 219 -10.18 -5.48 2.43
CA GLN A 219 -11.39 -6.29 2.42
C GLN A 219 -11.07 -7.79 2.49
N ARG A 220 -10.08 -8.25 1.71
CA ARG A 220 -9.59 -9.63 1.76
C ARG A 220 -8.96 -9.98 3.11
N LEU A 221 -8.21 -9.08 3.71
CA LEU A 221 -7.64 -9.28 5.06
C LEU A 221 -8.75 -9.41 6.10
N GLU A 222 -9.77 -8.56 6.03
CA GLU A 222 -10.92 -8.62 6.94
C GLU A 222 -11.70 -9.94 6.81
N GLU A 223 -11.98 -10.37 5.58
CA GLU A 223 -12.61 -11.67 5.28
C GLU A 223 -11.78 -12.84 5.85
N ALA A 224 -10.46 -12.83 5.62
CA ALA A 224 -9.55 -13.85 6.12
C ALA A 224 -9.49 -13.86 7.66
N CYS A 225 -9.47 -12.69 8.31
CA CYS A 225 -9.49 -12.58 9.76
C CYS A 225 -10.81 -13.13 10.35
N ARG A 226 -11.96 -12.80 9.76
CA ARG A 226 -13.26 -13.34 10.21
C ARG A 226 -13.30 -14.86 10.13
N GLN A 227 -12.75 -15.42 9.05
CA GLN A 227 -12.67 -16.86 8.87
C GLN A 227 -11.68 -17.51 9.84
N ALA A 228 -10.50 -16.91 10.03
CA ALA A 228 -9.48 -17.39 10.97
C ALA A 228 -9.96 -17.34 12.44
N ALA A 229 -10.87 -16.42 12.79
CA ALA A 229 -11.45 -16.34 14.13
C ALA A 229 -12.35 -17.54 14.49
N ILE A 230 -12.88 -18.26 13.49
CA ILE A 230 -13.77 -19.42 13.68
C ILE A 230 -13.12 -20.75 13.29
N GLU A 231 -12.05 -20.73 12.49
CA GLU A 231 -11.28 -21.92 12.14
C GLU A 231 -10.32 -22.32 13.26
N SER A 232 -10.14 -23.63 13.44
CA SER A 232 -9.04 -24.13 14.26
C SER A 232 -7.71 -23.75 13.63
N LEU A 233 -6.76 -23.28 14.45
CA LEU A 233 -5.40 -23.03 13.99
C LEU A 233 -4.80 -24.30 13.37
N PRO A 234 -4.10 -24.19 12.22
CA PRO A 234 -3.42 -25.33 11.62
C PRO A 234 -2.45 -25.97 12.62
N PRO A 235 -2.47 -27.30 12.79
CA PRO A 235 -1.53 -27.99 13.68
C PRO A 235 -0.10 -28.01 13.13
N GLU A 236 0.03 -27.83 11.82
CA GLU A 236 1.31 -27.85 11.11
C GLU A 236 1.96 -26.46 11.10
N GLN A 237 3.29 -26.44 11.20
CA GLN A 237 4.05 -25.22 10.96
C GLN A 237 3.98 -24.86 9.49
N ARG A 238 3.85 -23.56 9.21
CA ARG A 238 3.83 -23.05 7.84
C ARG A 238 5.14 -23.40 7.13
N HIS A 239 5.07 -24.26 6.11
CA HIS A 239 6.25 -24.75 5.39
C HIS A 239 6.86 -23.73 4.40
N ARG A 240 6.23 -22.57 4.19
CA ARG A 240 6.60 -21.61 3.15
C ARG A 240 6.90 -20.21 3.70
N PRO A 241 7.98 -19.54 3.25
CA PRO A 241 8.08 -18.09 3.40
C PRO A 241 7.02 -17.38 2.53
N PRO A 242 6.54 -16.18 2.91
CA PRO A 242 5.57 -15.41 2.13
C PRO A 242 6.09 -15.22 0.69
N ALA A 243 5.19 -15.34 -0.29
CA ALA A 243 5.51 -15.50 -1.71
C ALA A 243 6.58 -14.52 -2.22
N SER A 244 7.82 -15.01 -2.31
CA SER A 244 8.95 -14.26 -2.88
C SER A 244 9.18 -14.72 -4.32
N ASP A 245 8.39 -14.21 -5.27
CA ASP A 245 8.86 -14.22 -6.66
C ASP A 245 9.33 -12.82 -7.02
N ALA A 246 10.62 -12.57 -6.78
CA ALA A 246 11.26 -11.29 -7.05
C ALA A 246 11.31 -10.94 -8.55
N PHE A 247 11.00 -11.89 -9.44
CA PHE A 247 11.12 -11.73 -10.90
C PHE A 247 9.86 -12.10 -11.70
N GLY A 248 8.80 -12.61 -11.05
CA GLY A 248 7.55 -12.98 -11.70
C GLY A 248 6.59 -11.81 -11.88
N PHE A 249 6.27 -11.47 -13.13
CA PHE A 249 5.11 -10.64 -13.48
C PHE A 249 3.82 -11.45 -13.37
#